data_AF-A0A3D3JV18-F1
#
_entry.id   AF-A0A3D3JV18-F1
#
_cell.length_a   1.000
_cell.length_b   1.000
_cell.length_c   1.000
_cell.angle_alpha   90.00
_cell.angle_beta   90.00
_cell.angle_gamma   90.00
#
_symmetry.space_group_name_H-M   'P 1'
#
loop_
_entity.id
_entity.type
_entity.pdbx_description
1 polymer ?
#
loop_
_entity_poly.entity_id
_entity_poly.type
_entity_poly.pdbx_seq_one_letter_code
_entity_poly.pdbx_strand_id
1 'polypeptide(L)'
;MFVTAGLVTVALVGWLILRQSAGDALPAPERRGQQADSGTPSRKSITESDVRRFCSTCHVFAEPSLMPKIVWPAVVDRMYRFVGAQLPELARSGAMPDRRAVEAWFVRLAPEELPPPAIKPEGPPSRVRFARHDFGGKSSVHGVSQTTFIRRSSQLPDVLVADLRAGNISVFQVTGPTPGRQVLANISAPARVEPVDLDRDGHGDFVVANLGRFEPSNERIGQVVWLRYVPETAVYEPIILAQDLGRVADIRAADMDGDGDVDLVVAVFGWTEAGELLYFENRTADFSRPEFRRRKLDRRTGAMRLQLADLNGDGLTDIIALFSQAYEDVVAFLNEGDGNFS
;
A
#
# COMPACT_ATOMS: atom_id res chain seq x y z
N MET A 1 -20.49 -38.26 -46.19
CA MET A 1 -19.94 -36.97 -46.66
C MET A 1 -19.14 -36.39 -45.51
N PHE A 2 -17.81 -36.42 -45.66
CA PHE A 2 -16.70 -35.93 -44.82
C PHE A 2 -16.92 -35.64 -43.32
N VAL A 3 -16.20 -36.43 -42.51
CA VAL A 3 -15.72 -36.08 -41.16
C VAL A 3 -14.21 -35.90 -41.27
N THR A 4 -13.68 -34.69 -41.08
CA THR A 4 -12.28 -34.41 -40.67
C THR A 4 -12.06 -32.95 -40.28
N ALA A 5 -11.18 -32.78 -39.27
CA ALA A 5 -10.31 -31.64 -38.96
C ALA A 5 -10.83 -30.42 -38.17
N GLY A 6 -10.25 -30.24 -36.97
CA GLY A 6 -10.21 -29.00 -36.18
C GLY A 6 -9.29 -29.20 -34.97
N LEU A 7 -7.97 -29.14 -35.17
CA LEU A 7 -7.09 -27.98 -34.95
C LEU A 7 -6.52 -27.91 -33.53
N VAL A 8 -5.30 -28.44 -33.44
CA VAL A 8 -4.27 -28.21 -32.42
C VAL A 8 -3.81 -26.75 -32.51
N THR A 9 -4.27 -25.87 -31.61
CA THR A 9 -3.61 -24.58 -31.32
C THR A 9 -4.20 -23.90 -30.08
N VAL A 10 -3.82 -24.37 -28.88
CA VAL A 10 -3.98 -23.56 -27.63
C VAL A 10 -2.70 -23.53 -26.78
N ALA A 11 -1.66 -24.30 -27.11
CA ALA A 11 -0.43 -24.35 -26.31
C ALA A 11 0.63 -23.26 -26.64
N LEU A 12 0.40 -22.37 -27.61
CA LEU A 12 1.43 -21.43 -28.10
C LEU A 12 1.23 -19.95 -27.72
N VAL A 13 0.10 -19.57 -27.11
CA VAL A 13 -0.13 -18.16 -26.71
C VAL A 13 0.37 -17.86 -25.29
N GLY A 14 0.44 -18.88 -24.41
CA GLY A 14 1.00 -18.73 -23.05
C GLY A 14 2.52 -18.53 -23.01
N TRP A 15 3.24 -18.91 -24.08
CA TRP A 15 4.70 -18.77 -24.15
C TRP A 15 5.16 -17.41 -24.69
N LEU A 16 4.29 -16.66 -25.38
CA LEU A 16 4.65 -15.33 -25.92
C LEU A 16 4.50 -14.18 -24.92
N ILE A 17 3.64 -14.32 -23.90
CA ILE A 17 3.41 -13.25 -22.90
C ILE A 17 4.56 -13.13 -21.89
N LEU A 18 5.32 -14.20 -21.67
CA LEU A 18 6.54 -14.18 -20.83
C LEU A 18 7.77 -13.57 -21.53
N ARG A 19 7.71 -13.27 -22.84
CA ARG A 19 8.81 -12.60 -23.56
C ARG A 19 8.62 -11.09 -23.73
N GLN A 20 7.40 -10.55 -23.64
CA GLN A 20 7.19 -9.10 -23.78
C GLN A 20 7.44 -8.30 -22.50
N SER A 21 7.54 -8.94 -21.33
CA SER A 21 8.06 -8.32 -20.10
C SER A 21 9.57 -8.52 -19.92
N ALA A 22 10.26 -9.09 -20.91
CA ALA A 22 11.71 -9.32 -20.93
C ALA A 22 12.42 -8.43 -21.96
N GLY A 23 11.80 -7.31 -22.34
CA GLY A 23 12.37 -6.28 -23.22
C GLY A 23 12.89 -5.10 -22.39
N ASP A 24 14.03 -5.32 -21.74
CA ASP A 24 15.13 -4.36 -21.55
C ASP A 24 16.17 -5.06 -20.68
N ALA A 25 16.81 -6.06 -21.28
CA ALA A 25 18.04 -6.62 -20.74
C ALA A 25 19.11 -5.52 -20.82
N LEU A 26 19.55 -5.03 -19.66
CA LEU A 26 20.79 -4.27 -19.55
C LEU A 26 21.91 -5.03 -20.30
N PRO A 27 22.74 -4.35 -21.12
CA PRO A 27 23.76 -5.03 -21.89
C PRO A 27 24.74 -5.74 -20.94
N ALA A 28 25.02 -7.01 -21.26
CA ALA A 28 26.00 -7.80 -20.54
C ALA A 28 27.37 -7.09 -20.58
N PRO A 29 28.08 -6.95 -19.45
CA PRO A 29 29.42 -6.36 -19.47
C PRO A 29 30.36 -7.24 -20.30
N GLU A 30 31.07 -6.60 -21.24
CA GLU A 30 32.12 -7.22 -22.05
C GLU A 30 33.12 -7.97 -21.16
N ARG A 31 33.44 -9.21 -21.53
CA ARG A 31 34.53 -9.98 -20.92
C ARG A 31 35.86 -9.31 -21.26
N ARG A 32 36.32 -8.38 -20.42
CA ARG A 32 37.75 -8.04 -20.35
C ARG A 32 38.51 -9.19 -19.71
N GLY A 33 39.64 -9.53 -20.33
CA GLY A 33 40.44 -10.72 -20.09
C GLY A 33 40.76 -10.98 -18.62
N GLN A 34 40.73 -12.26 -18.27
CA GLN A 34 41.29 -12.80 -17.04
C GLN A 34 42.79 -12.47 -16.96
N GLN A 35 43.17 -11.56 -16.08
CA GLN A 35 44.43 -11.71 -15.37
C GLN A 35 44.14 -12.54 -14.12
N ALA A 36 44.77 -13.71 -14.07
CA ALA A 36 44.74 -14.60 -12.93
C ALA A 36 45.47 -13.93 -11.76
N ASP A 37 44.71 -13.33 -10.85
CA ASP A 37 45.25 -12.91 -9.57
C ASP A 37 45.20 -14.12 -8.62
N SER A 38 46.38 -14.64 -8.35
CA SER A 38 46.63 -15.82 -7.53
C SER A 38 46.70 -15.40 -6.06
N GLY A 39 45.53 -15.22 -5.47
CA GLY A 39 45.40 -14.97 -4.04
C GLY A 39 43.99 -15.30 -3.60
N THR A 40 43.75 -16.54 -3.18
CA THR A 40 42.49 -16.92 -2.54
C THR A 40 42.51 -16.37 -1.11
N PRO A 41 41.70 -15.36 -0.74
CA PRO A 41 41.43 -15.13 0.67
C PRO A 41 40.52 -16.29 1.10
N SER A 42 40.93 -17.02 2.13
CA SER A 42 40.08 -17.99 2.82
C SER A 42 38.73 -17.33 3.13
N ARG A 43 37.71 -17.61 2.30
CA ARG A 43 36.33 -17.20 2.60
C ARG A 43 35.93 -18.02 3.82
N LYS A 44 35.93 -17.40 5.00
CA LYS A 44 35.31 -17.97 6.20
C LYS A 44 33.95 -18.54 5.78
N SER A 45 33.80 -19.85 5.92
CA SER A 45 32.52 -20.50 5.71
C SER A 45 31.54 -19.95 6.74
N ILE A 46 30.48 -19.30 6.27
CA ILE A 46 29.44 -18.76 7.14
C ILE A 46 28.71 -19.92 7.83
N THR A 47 28.55 -19.85 9.15
CA THR A 47 27.82 -20.87 9.91
C THR A 47 26.34 -20.51 9.99
N GLU A 48 25.48 -21.50 10.27
CA GLU A 48 24.07 -21.24 10.56
C GLU A 48 23.90 -20.27 11.74
N SER A 49 24.75 -20.38 12.77
CA SER A 49 24.74 -19.45 13.90
C SER A 49 25.04 -18.02 13.49
N ASP A 50 25.95 -17.80 12.54
CA ASP A 50 26.27 -16.46 12.05
C ASP A 50 25.07 -15.86 11.30
N VAL A 51 24.44 -16.65 10.42
CA VAL A 51 23.26 -16.23 9.65
C VAL A 51 22.09 -15.93 10.58
N ARG A 52 21.77 -16.85 11.51
CA ARG A 52 20.66 -16.66 12.46
C ARG A 52 20.87 -15.45 13.34
N ARG A 53 22.06 -15.26 13.90
CA ARG A 53 22.37 -14.08 14.73
C ARG A 53 22.21 -12.79 13.94
N PHE A 54 22.82 -12.70 12.76
CA PHE A 54 22.77 -11.48 11.96
C PHE A 54 21.35 -11.16 11.46
N CYS A 55 20.67 -12.14 10.85
CA CYS A 55 19.34 -11.95 10.28
C CYS A 55 18.23 -11.79 11.33
N SER A 56 18.49 -12.05 12.61
CA SER A 56 17.54 -11.80 13.70
C SER A 56 17.74 -10.44 14.39
N THR A 57 18.61 -9.57 13.85
CA THR A 57 18.91 -8.26 14.47
C THR A 57 17.70 -7.32 14.47
N CYS A 58 16.85 -7.39 13.43
CA CYS A 58 15.72 -6.47 13.27
C CYS A 58 14.35 -7.13 13.55
N HIS A 59 14.19 -8.42 13.26
CA HIS A 59 12.92 -9.13 13.38
C HIS A 59 13.17 -10.63 13.64
N VAL A 60 12.09 -11.40 13.83
CA VAL A 60 12.16 -12.86 13.99
C VAL A 60 12.82 -13.50 12.76
N PHE A 61 13.73 -14.45 12.98
CA PHE A 61 14.43 -15.14 11.90
C PHE A 61 13.46 -15.74 10.87
N ALA A 62 13.66 -15.42 9.59
CA ALA A 62 12.91 -16.02 8.49
C ALA A 62 13.53 -17.38 8.12
N GLU A 63 12.81 -18.48 8.30
CA GLU A 63 13.30 -19.80 7.92
C GLU A 63 13.41 -19.95 6.39
N PRO A 64 14.48 -20.59 5.85
CA PRO A 64 14.64 -20.82 4.41
C PRO A 64 13.45 -21.52 3.73
N SER A 65 12.71 -22.33 4.49
CA SER A 65 11.54 -23.07 4.00
C SER A 65 10.33 -22.21 3.67
N LEU A 66 10.32 -20.93 4.05
CA LEU A 66 9.19 -20.02 3.84
C LEU A 66 9.04 -19.57 2.38
N MET A 67 10.10 -19.67 1.57
CA MET A 67 10.10 -19.18 0.19
C MET A 67 10.89 -20.10 -0.74
N PRO A 68 10.54 -20.16 -2.04
CA PRO A 68 11.32 -20.87 -3.05
C PRO A 68 12.73 -20.31 -3.23
N LYS A 69 13.68 -21.16 -3.65
CA LYS A 69 15.08 -20.77 -3.95
C LYS A 69 15.21 -19.52 -4.81
N ILE A 70 14.37 -19.38 -5.83
CA ILE A 70 14.43 -18.27 -6.79
C ILE A 70 14.16 -16.89 -6.16
N VAL A 71 13.48 -16.85 -5.02
CA VAL A 71 13.07 -15.60 -4.35
C VAL A 71 14.16 -15.07 -3.41
N TRP A 72 14.93 -15.97 -2.79
CA TRP A 72 15.90 -15.62 -1.75
C TRP A 72 16.98 -14.59 -2.14
N PRO A 73 17.56 -14.61 -3.35
CA PRO A 73 18.53 -13.59 -3.75
C PRO A 73 17.99 -12.16 -3.63
N ALA A 74 16.77 -11.93 -4.09
CA ALA A 74 16.13 -10.61 -4.00
C ALA A 74 15.78 -10.22 -2.56
N VAL A 75 15.41 -11.20 -1.72
CA VAL A 75 15.09 -10.99 -0.31
C VAL A 75 16.35 -10.62 0.49
N VAL A 76 17.43 -11.39 0.33
CA VAL A 76 18.70 -11.14 1.01
C VAL A 76 19.30 -9.79 0.57
N ASP A 77 19.25 -9.46 -0.72
CA ASP A 77 19.64 -8.14 -1.20
C ASP A 77 18.87 -7.01 -0.51
N ARG A 78 17.54 -7.16 -0.43
CA ARG A 78 16.67 -6.18 0.23
C ARG A 78 16.97 -6.04 1.72
N MET A 79 17.17 -7.15 2.43
CA MET A 79 17.55 -7.14 3.85
C MET A 79 18.84 -6.37 4.08
N TYR A 80 19.86 -6.60 3.25
CA TYR A 80 21.13 -5.88 3.36
C TYR A 80 20.99 -4.38 3.08
N ARG A 81 20.13 -3.99 2.12
CA ARG A 81 19.81 -2.58 1.88
C ARG A 81 19.11 -1.93 3.07
N PHE A 82 18.16 -2.63 3.70
CA PHE A 82 17.51 -2.13 4.92
C PHE A 82 18.48 -1.98 6.08
N VAL A 83 19.38 -2.95 6.31
CA VAL A 83 20.43 -2.81 7.34
C VAL A 83 21.32 -1.59 7.03
N GLY A 84 21.70 -1.38 5.77
CA GLY A 84 22.48 -0.20 5.37
C GLY A 84 21.78 1.14 5.65
N ALA A 85 20.46 1.19 5.45
CA ALA A 85 19.66 2.40 5.65
C ALA A 85 19.30 2.65 7.12
N GLN A 86 18.88 1.60 7.84
CA GLN A 86 18.31 1.69 9.18
C GLN A 86 19.35 1.51 10.29
N LEU A 87 20.44 0.78 10.03
CA LEU A 87 21.52 0.51 10.98
C LEU A 87 22.88 0.92 10.39
N PRO A 88 23.09 2.21 10.09
CA PRO A 88 24.28 2.70 9.38
C PRO A 88 25.59 2.41 10.14
N GLU A 89 25.55 2.37 11.47
CA GLU A 89 26.71 2.04 12.29
C GLU A 89 27.12 0.57 12.14
N LEU A 90 26.14 -0.35 12.21
CA LEU A 90 26.37 -1.77 11.96
C LEU A 90 26.91 -1.98 10.53
N ALA A 91 26.35 -1.27 9.56
CA ALA A 91 26.80 -1.34 8.17
C ALA A 91 28.25 -0.87 7.97
N ARG A 92 28.69 0.15 8.72
CA ARG A 92 30.06 0.69 8.66
C ARG A 92 31.05 -0.10 9.52
N SER A 93 30.58 -0.87 10.51
CA SER A 93 31.45 -1.59 11.45
C SER A 93 32.28 -2.72 10.81
N GLY A 94 31.93 -3.15 9.59
CA GLY A 94 32.52 -4.33 8.95
C GLY A 94 32.09 -5.66 9.60
N ALA A 95 31.18 -5.64 10.58
CA ALA A 95 30.67 -6.83 11.25
C ALA A 95 29.59 -7.57 10.46
N MET A 96 29.14 -7.03 9.32
CA MET A 96 28.17 -7.69 8.47
C MET A 96 28.79 -8.92 7.77
N PRO A 97 28.12 -10.09 7.79
CA PRO A 97 28.58 -11.24 7.03
C PRO A 97 28.54 -10.95 5.52
N ASP A 98 29.34 -11.69 4.75
CA ASP A 98 29.35 -11.58 3.30
C ASP A 98 27.96 -11.90 2.73
N ARG A 99 27.38 -10.94 1.98
CA ARG A 99 26.02 -11.06 1.45
C ARG A 99 25.84 -12.29 0.57
N ARG A 100 26.84 -12.60 -0.28
CA ARG A 100 26.76 -13.75 -1.19
C ARG A 100 26.83 -15.08 -0.43
N ALA A 101 27.58 -15.13 0.66
CA ALA A 101 27.63 -16.29 1.55
C ALA A 101 26.27 -16.53 2.26
N VAL A 102 25.63 -15.47 2.76
CA VAL A 102 24.27 -15.54 3.35
C VAL A 102 23.25 -15.98 2.30
N GLU A 103 23.28 -15.37 1.11
CA GLU A 103 22.41 -15.73 -0.02
C GLU A 103 22.55 -17.22 -0.39
N ALA A 104 23.78 -17.69 -0.57
CA ALA A 104 24.05 -19.10 -0.87
C ALA A 104 23.58 -20.04 0.26
N TRP A 105 23.64 -19.60 1.52
CA TRP A 105 23.14 -20.37 2.65
C TRP A 105 21.62 -20.54 2.59
N PHE A 106 20.87 -19.46 2.33
CA PHE A 106 19.41 -19.51 2.17
C PHE A 106 18.98 -20.35 0.96
N VAL A 107 19.57 -20.10 -0.20
CA VAL A 107 19.24 -20.82 -1.45
C VAL A 107 19.52 -22.32 -1.32
N ARG A 108 20.56 -22.73 -0.57
CA ARG A 108 20.85 -24.15 -0.35
C ARG A 108 19.76 -24.87 0.44
N LEU A 109 19.16 -24.19 1.43
CA LEU A 109 18.20 -24.78 2.36
C LEU A 109 16.73 -24.59 1.94
N ALA A 110 16.48 -23.64 1.04
CA ALA A 110 15.14 -23.36 0.55
C ALA A 110 14.62 -24.45 -0.42
N PRO A 111 13.30 -24.69 -0.46
CA PRO A 111 12.69 -25.59 -1.42
C PRO A 111 12.73 -25.01 -2.85
N GLU A 112 12.70 -25.86 -3.87
CA GLU A 112 12.56 -25.40 -5.27
C GLU A 112 11.20 -24.70 -5.50
N GLU A 113 10.14 -25.25 -4.91
CA GLU A 113 8.78 -24.73 -4.97
C GLU A 113 8.08 -24.96 -3.63
N LEU A 114 7.13 -24.09 -3.26
CA LEU A 114 6.28 -24.32 -2.10
C LEU A 114 5.14 -25.27 -2.47
N PRO A 115 4.77 -26.22 -1.59
CA PRO A 115 3.58 -27.02 -1.82
C PRO A 115 2.35 -26.10 -1.91
N PRO A 116 1.36 -26.41 -2.76
CA PRO A 116 0.13 -25.66 -2.79
C PRO A 116 -0.51 -25.68 -1.39
N PRO A 117 -1.07 -24.56 -0.92
CA PRO A 117 -1.70 -24.51 0.40
C PRO A 117 -2.80 -25.55 0.46
N ALA A 118 -2.69 -26.47 1.43
CA ALA A 118 -3.71 -27.46 1.68
C ALA A 118 -4.89 -26.79 2.42
N ILE A 119 -5.76 -26.10 1.69
CA ILE A 119 -7.00 -25.55 2.24
C ILE A 119 -7.95 -26.73 2.44
N LYS A 120 -7.88 -27.36 3.62
CA LYS A 120 -8.91 -28.29 4.08
C LYS A 120 -9.97 -27.46 4.80
N PRO A 121 -11.22 -27.42 4.33
CA PRO A 121 -12.27 -26.78 5.09
C PRO A 121 -12.40 -27.50 6.44
N GLU A 122 -12.06 -26.82 7.52
CA GLU A 122 -12.25 -27.32 8.87
C GLU A 122 -13.72 -27.15 9.25
N GLY A 123 -14.39 -28.25 9.59
CA GLY A 123 -15.74 -28.24 10.14
C GLY A 123 -16.88 -28.43 9.13
N PRO A 124 -18.11 -28.58 9.63
CA PRO A 124 -19.30 -28.72 8.80
C PRO A 124 -19.56 -27.43 8.00
N PRO A 125 -20.25 -27.51 6.84
CA PRO A 125 -20.58 -26.33 6.05
C PRO A 125 -21.31 -25.27 6.89
N SER A 126 -20.97 -23.99 6.69
CA SER A 126 -21.68 -22.88 7.35
C SER A 126 -23.19 -22.99 7.14
N ARG A 127 -23.98 -22.70 8.18
CA ARG A 127 -25.45 -22.58 8.04
C ARG A 127 -25.85 -21.35 7.25
N VAL A 128 -24.96 -20.35 7.16
CA VAL A 128 -25.14 -19.15 6.34
C VAL A 128 -24.83 -19.48 4.89
N ARG A 129 -25.76 -19.16 3.99
CA ARG A 129 -25.59 -19.29 2.55
C ARG A 129 -25.38 -17.89 1.97
N PHE A 130 -24.30 -17.72 1.23
CA PHE A 130 -24.05 -16.49 0.49
C PHE A 130 -24.53 -16.67 -0.94
N ALA A 131 -25.32 -15.71 -1.43
CA ALA A 131 -25.68 -15.61 -2.83
C ALA A 131 -24.78 -14.54 -3.48
N ARG A 132 -24.02 -14.94 -4.50
CA ARG A 132 -23.23 -14.01 -5.31
C ARG A 132 -24.16 -13.17 -6.16
N HIS A 133 -23.98 -11.85 -6.10
CA HIS A 133 -24.64 -10.90 -6.98
C HIS A 133 -23.58 -10.15 -7.78
N ASP A 134 -23.72 -10.17 -9.10
CA ASP A 134 -22.80 -9.48 -10.01
C ASP A 134 -23.42 -8.15 -10.45
N PHE A 135 -22.67 -7.06 -10.28
CA PHE A 135 -23.11 -5.70 -10.62
C PHE A 135 -22.62 -5.25 -12.02
N GLY A 136 -22.18 -6.20 -12.85
CA GLY A 136 -21.66 -5.94 -14.19
C GLY A 136 -20.24 -5.36 -14.22
N GLY A 137 -19.62 -5.41 -15.41
CA GLY A 137 -18.24 -4.97 -15.65
C GLY A 137 -17.20 -6.06 -15.34
N LYS A 138 -16.39 -6.43 -16.33
CA LYS A 138 -15.17 -7.21 -16.11
C LYS A 138 -14.01 -6.23 -16.01
N SER A 139 -13.40 -6.10 -14.84
CA SER A 139 -12.09 -5.44 -14.78
C SER A 139 -11.03 -6.44 -15.23
N SER A 140 -10.21 -6.07 -16.21
CA SER A 140 -9.05 -6.89 -16.63
C SER A 140 -7.91 -6.84 -15.62
N VAL A 141 -7.93 -5.89 -14.69
CA VAL A 141 -6.89 -5.70 -13.68
C VAL A 141 -7.57 -5.36 -12.35
N HIS A 142 -7.52 -6.28 -11.38
CA HIS A 142 -8.13 -6.09 -10.07
C HIS A 142 -7.17 -5.33 -9.14
N GLY A 143 -7.60 -4.20 -8.60
CA GLY A 143 -6.83 -3.40 -7.65
C GLY A 143 -7.69 -2.72 -6.60
N VAL A 144 -8.78 -3.37 -6.16
CA VAL A 144 -9.66 -2.83 -5.13
C VAL A 144 -8.85 -2.56 -3.86
N SER A 145 -8.70 -1.29 -3.53
CA SER A 145 -7.94 -0.81 -2.37
C SER A 145 -8.84 -0.62 -1.15
N GLN A 146 -10.09 -0.24 -1.37
CA GLN A 146 -11.07 -0.05 -0.32
C GLN A 146 -12.48 -0.45 -0.78
N THR A 147 -13.23 -1.02 0.15
CA THR A 147 -14.68 -1.07 0.12
C THR A 147 -15.22 -0.51 1.44
N THR A 148 -16.28 0.29 1.39
CA THR A 148 -16.97 0.77 2.60
C THR A 148 -18.45 0.98 2.34
N PHE A 149 -19.26 0.88 3.39
CA PHE A 149 -20.66 1.24 3.31
C PHE A 149 -20.81 2.76 3.41
N ILE A 150 -21.67 3.33 2.58
CA ILE A 150 -22.07 4.74 2.63
C ILE A 150 -23.59 4.85 2.64
N ARG A 151 -24.13 5.95 3.14
CA ARG A 151 -25.57 6.24 3.10
C ARG A 151 -25.79 7.50 2.29
N ARG A 152 -26.37 7.36 1.09
CA ARG A 152 -26.73 8.49 0.22
C ARG A 152 -28.22 8.77 0.18
N SER A 153 -29.06 7.76 0.41
CA SER A 153 -30.50 7.88 0.58
C SER A 153 -30.97 6.97 1.71
N SER A 154 -31.89 7.46 2.53
CA SER A 154 -32.03 7.14 3.95
C SER A 154 -32.72 5.82 4.31
N GLN A 155 -32.53 4.73 3.56
CA GLN A 155 -33.06 3.42 4.02
C GLN A 155 -32.08 2.25 3.99
N LEU A 156 -31.12 2.18 3.06
CA LEU A 156 -30.19 1.04 2.97
C LEU A 156 -28.80 1.50 2.53
N PRO A 157 -27.72 0.84 2.99
CA PRO A 157 -26.36 1.28 2.68
C PRO A 157 -25.95 0.90 1.25
N ASP A 158 -25.39 1.86 0.54
CA ASP A 158 -24.65 1.62 -0.71
C ASP A 158 -23.21 1.18 -0.38
N VAL A 159 -22.51 0.58 -1.35
CA VAL A 159 -21.09 0.21 -1.21
C VAL A 159 -20.22 1.10 -2.09
N LEU A 160 -19.37 1.90 -1.46
CA LEU A 160 -18.31 2.64 -2.13
C LEU A 160 -17.11 1.70 -2.36
N VAL A 161 -16.51 1.79 -3.54
CA VAL A 161 -15.35 1.00 -3.95
C VAL A 161 -14.32 1.93 -4.59
N ALA A 162 -13.11 1.91 -4.06
CA ALA A 162 -11.95 2.49 -4.71
C ALA A 162 -11.18 1.38 -5.44
N ASP A 163 -10.99 1.53 -6.75
CA ASP A 163 -10.11 0.66 -7.52
C ASP A 163 -8.84 1.42 -7.88
N LEU A 164 -7.78 1.07 -7.17
CA LEU A 164 -6.47 1.70 -7.28
C LEU A 164 -5.88 1.49 -8.67
N ARG A 165 -6.01 0.28 -9.23
CA ARG A 165 -5.39 -0.03 -10.53
C ARG A 165 -6.23 0.49 -11.70
N ALA A 166 -7.55 0.44 -11.59
CA ALA A 166 -8.44 0.98 -12.62
C ALA A 166 -8.60 2.50 -12.53
N GLY A 167 -8.17 3.12 -11.42
CA GLY A 167 -8.19 4.58 -11.24
C GLY A 167 -9.59 5.18 -11.16
N ASN A 168 -10.52 4.49 -10.49
CA ASN A 168 -11.88 5.01 -10.32
C ASN A 168 -12.43 4.75 -8.92
N ILE A 169 -13.34 5.63 -8.53
CA ILE A 169 -14.15 5.53 -7.32
C ILE A 169 -15.59 5.32 -7.78
N SER A 170 -16.19 4.22 -7.35
CA SER A 170 -17.53 3.80 -7.78
C SER A 170 -18.42 3.53 -6.57
N VAL A 171 -19.72 3.77 -6.72
CA VAL A 171 -20.74 3.34 -5.77
C VAL A 171 -21.57 2.23 -6.41
N PHE A 172 -21.77 1.17 -5.64
CA PHE A 172 -22.63 0.04 -5.95
C PHE A 172 -23.90 0.16 -5.12
N GLN A 173 -25.02 0.32 -5.81
CA GLN A 173 -26.34 0.33 -5.20
C GLN A 173 -26.75 -1.11 -4.94
N VAL A 174 -26.54 -1.57 -3.70
CA VAL A 174 -26.80 -2.96 -3.30
C VAL A 174 -28.29 -3.21 -3.10
N THR A 175 -29.04 -2.15 -2.84
CA THR A 175 -30.43 -2.21 -2.42
C THR A 175 -31.29 -1.23 -3.21
N GLY A 176 -32.22 -1.74 -4.02
CA GLY A 176 -33.10 -0.95 -4.87
C GLY A 176 -33.68 -1.80 -6.01
N PRO A 177 -34.67 -1.27 -6.76
CA PRO A 177 -35.32 -2.01 -7.84
C PRO A 177 -34.37 -2.32 -9.02
N THR A 178 -33.29 -1.54 -9.16
CA THR A 178 -32.26 -1.76 -10.18
C THR A 178 -30.87 -1.65 -9.54
N PRO A 179 -30.29 -2.77 -9.07
CA PRO A 179 -28.90 -2.79 -8.63
C PRO A 179 -27.99 -2.29 -9.75
N GLY A 180 -27.07 -1.39 -9.42
CA GLY A 180 -26.26 -0.70 -10.42
C GLY A 180 -24.95 -0.18 -9.87
N ARG A 181 -24.02 0.10 -10.80
CA ARG A 181 -22.74 0.75 -10.51
C ARG A 181 -22.76 2.16 -11.10
N GLN A 182 -22.42 3.13 -10.27
CA GLN A 182 -22.16 4.51 -10.67
C GLN A 182 -20.69 4.83 -10.42
N VAL A 183 -19.96 5.31 -11.43
CA VAL A 183 -18.63 5.88 -11.23
C VAL A 183 -18.81 7.32 -10.74
N LEU A 184 -18.24 7.66 -9.59
CA LEU A 184 -18.30 9.00 -9.02
C LEU A 184 -17.20 9.90 -9.59
N ALA A 185 -15.97 9.36 -9.65
CA ALA A 185 -14.80 10.09 -10.14
C ALA A 185 -13.73 9.14 -10.68
N ASN A 186 -12.89 9.64 -11.57
CA ASN A 186 -11.66 8.97 -12.00
C ASN A 186 -10.47 9.67 -11.35
N ILE A 187 -9.86 9.00 -10.38
CA ILE A 187 -8.67 9.48 -9.67
C ILE A 187 -7.60 8.40 -9.87
N SER A 188 -6.36 8.77 -10.18
CA SER A 188 -5.28 7.80 -10.25
C SER A 188 -5.05 7.15 -8.89
N ALA A 189 -4.85 5.84 -8.85
CA ALA A 189 -4.43 5.11 -7.66
C ALA A 189 -5.09 5.53 -6.31
N PRO A 190 -6.43 5.61 -6.20
CA PRO A 190 -7.09 5.93 -4.94
C PRO A 190 -6.85 4.80 -3.94
N ALA A 191 -6.25 5.13 -2.79
CA ALA A 191 -5.96 4.18 -1.72
C ALA A 191 -7.05 4.18 -0.63
N ARG A 192 -7.53 5.37 -0.26
CA ARG A 192 -8.62 5.59 0.69
C ARG A 192 -9.53 6.69 0.15
N VAL A 193 -10.83 6.53 0.37
CA VAL A 193 -11.90 7.51 0.17
C VAL A 193 -12.64 7.59 1.51
N GLU A 194 -12.54 8.75 2.15
CA GLU A 194 -13.16 9.04 3.44
C GLU A 194 -14.35 9.98 3.21
N PRO A 195 -15.58 9.58 3.57
CA PRO A 195 -16.73 10.49 3.56
C PRO A 195 -16.52 11.65 4.52
N VAL A 196 -16.83 12.86 4.08
CA VAL A 196 -16.70 14.09 4.86
C VAL A 196 -17.68 15.12 4.32
N ASP A 197 -18.01 16.14 5.10
CA ASP A 197 -18.63 17.38 4.61
C ASP A 197 -17.62 18.49 4.91
N LEU A 198 -16.75 18.80 3.93
CA LEU A 198 -15.56 19.61 4.17
C LEU A 198 -15.90 21.10 4.19
N ASP A 199 -16.84 21.53 3.35
CA ASP A 199 -17.30 22.92 3.25
C ASP A 199 -18.56 23.22 4.06
N ARG A 200 -19.12 22.21 4.75
CA ARG A 200 -20.29 22.29 5.63
C ARG A 200 -21.56 22.73 4.89
N ASP A 201 -21.68 22.36 3.62
CA ASP A 201 -22.86 22.66 2.83
C ASP A 201 -24.00 21.64 3.06
N GLY A 202 -23.75 20.59 3.85
CA GLY A 202 -24.71 19.53 4.17
C GLY A 202 -24.80 18.43 3.11
N HIS A 203 -23.96 18.48 2.08
CA HIS A 203 -23.82 17.45 1.07
C HIS A 203 -22.62 16.54 1.36
N GLY A 204 -22.76 15.27 0.96
CA GLY A 204 -21.73 14.27 1.23
C GLY A 204 -20.58 14.36 0.23
N ASP A 205 -19.46 14.90 0.70
CA ASP A 205 -18.17 14.93 0.00
C ASP A 205 -17.29 13.74 0.33
N PHE A 206 -16.12 13.69 -0.30
CA PHE A 206 -15.07 12.77 0.07
C PHE A 206 -13.70 13.43 0.05
N VAL A 207 -12.82 13.02 0.96
CA VAL A 207 -11.38 13.21 0.81
C VAL A 207 -10.71 11.90 0.41
N VAL A 208 -9.79 11.98 -0.54
CA VAL A 208 -9.17 10.83 -1.19
C VAL A 208 -7.67 10.86 -0.93
N ALA A 209 -7.17 9.79 -0.33
CA ALA A 209 -5.75 9.47 -0.34
C ALA A 209 -5.39 8.94 -1.74
N ASN A 210 -4.64 9.72 -2.50
CA ASN A 210 -4.13 9.32 -3.81
C ASN A 210 -2.69 8.84 -3.66
N LEU A 211 -2.46 7.56 -3.94
CA LEU A 211 -1.15 6.92 -3.85
C LEU A 211 -0.17 7.42 -4.94
N GLY A 212 -0.67 8.05 -5.99
CA GLY A 212 0.05 8.47 -7.19
C GLY A 212 0.13 7.34 -8.22
N ARG A 213 0.79 6.23 -7.83
CA ARG A 213 0.81 4.99 -8.62
C ARG A 213 0.86 3.73 -7.76
N PHE A 214 0.47 2.61 -8.35
CA PHE A 214 0.47 1.32 -7.67
C PHE A 214 1.90 0.84 -7.34
N GLU A 215 2.81 0.93 -8.31
CA GLU A 215 4.17 0.41 -8.19
C GLU A 215 4.95 1.12 -7.07
N PRO A 216 5.80 0.39 -6.32
CA PRO A 216 6.66 0.99 -5.29
C PRO A 216 7.52 2.11 -5.86
N SER A 217 7.63 3.22 -5.14
CA SER A 217 8.41 4.39 -5.56
C SER A 217 8.66 5.38 -4.42
N ASN A 218 9.79 6.10 -4.52
CA ASN A 218 10.08 7.30 -3.71
C ASN A 218 9.64 8.61 -4.40
N GLU A 219 9.11 8.55 -5.62
CA GLU A 219 8.61 9.74 -6.30
C GLU A 219 7.48 10.39 -5.50
N ARG A 220 7.54 11.72 -5.45
CA ARG A 220 6.57 12.54 -4.73
C ARG A 220 5.42 12.92 -5.65
N ILE A 221 4.60 11.94 -6.01
CA ILE A 221 3.45 12.12 -6.91
C ILE A 221 2.12 11.73 -6.25
N GLY A 222 2.12 11.47 -4.93
CA GLY A 222 0.91 11.28 -4.16
C GLY A 222 0.22 12.62 -3.87
N GLN A 223 -1.09 12.55 -3.66
CA GLN A 223 -1.94 13.71 -3.50
C GLN A 223 -3.00 13.47 -2.42
N VAL A 224 -3.53 14.57 -1.88
CA VAL A 224 -4.79 14.60 -1.16
C VAL A 224 -5.80 15.32 -2.05
N VAL A 225 -6.89 14.66 -2.39
CA VAL A 225 -7.91 15.19 -3.31
C VAL A 225 -9.24 15.26 -2.59
N TRP A 226 -9.88 16.42 -2.60
CA TRP A 226 -11.27 16.60 -2.20
C TRP A 226 -12.16 16.36 -3.42
N LEU A 227 -13.10 15.43 -3.30
CA LEU A 227 -14.20 15.26 -4.24
C LEU A 227 -15.40 16.00 -3.66
N ARG A 228 -15.58 17.24 -4.10
CA ARG A 228 -16.69 18.10 -3.71
C ARG A 228 -17.94 17.73 -4.51
N TYR A 229 -19.05 17.48 -3.85
CA TYR A 229 -20.33 17.29 -4.52
C TYR A 229 -20.89 18.64 -4.96
N VAL A 230 -21.31 18.76 -6.22
CA VAL A 230 -21.94 19.96 -6.76
C VAL A 230 -23.43 19.67 -6.98
N PRO A 231 -24.33 20.11 -6.09
CA PRO A 231 -25.76 19.75 -6.14
C PRO A 231 -26.45 20.13 -7.45
N GLU A 232 -26.06 21.26 -8.06
CA GLU A 232 -26.67 21.79 -9.29
C GLU A 232 -26.45 20.86 -10.48
N THR A 233 -25.33 20.13 -10.49
CA THR A 233 -24.97 19.23 -11.59
C THR A 233 -25.04 17.75 -11.19
N ALA A 234 -25.16 17.47 -9.91
CA ALA A 234 -25.08 16.13 -9.32
C ALA A 234 -23.77 15.38 -9.67
N VAL A 235 -22.66 16.12 -9.78
CA VAL A 235 -21.33 15.60 -10.12
C VAL A 235 -20.34 15.90 -8.99
N TYR A 236 -19.31 15.06 -8.85
CA TYR A 236 -18.18 15.31 -7.97
C TYR A 236 -17.06 16.04 -8.72
N GLU A 237 -16.67 17.22 -8.23
CA GLU A 237 -15.53 17.99 -8.72
C GLU A 237 -14.26 17.64 -7.92
N PRO A 238 -13.17 17.22 -8.58
CA PRO A 238 -11.92 16.94 -7.89
C PRO A 238 -11.07 18.20 -7.68
N ILE A 239 -10.79 18.53 -6.43
CA ILE A 239 -9.95 19.64 -5.99
C ILE A 239 -8.71 19.09 -5.29
N ILE A 240 -7.51 19.46 -5.74
CA ILE A 240 -6.26 19.02 -5.12
C ILE A 240 -6.01 19.88 -3.88
N LEU A 241 -6.06 19.27 -2.69
CA LEU A 241 -5.75 19.93 -1.42
C LEU A 241 -4.24 19.93 -1.14
N ALA A 242 -3.55 18.87 -1.56
CA ALA A 242 -2.09 18.79 -1.50
C ALA A 242 -1.54 17.88 -2.59
N GLN A 243 -0.32 18.19 -3.02
CA GLN A 243 0.46 17.45 -4.00
C GLN A 243 1.93 17.39 -3.57
N ASP A 244 2.77 16.77 -4.39
CA ASP A 244 4.20 16.57 -4.09
C ASP A 244 4.43 15.78 -2.79
N LEU A 245 3.50 14.89 -2.46
CA LEU A 245 3.61 13.95 -1.34
C LEU A 245 4.19 12.64 -1.83
N GLY A 246 4.78 11.86 -0.92
CA GLY A 246 5.01 10.44 -1.20
C GLY A 246 3.69 9.68 -1.38
N ARG A 247 3.78 8.36 -1.48
CA ARG A 247 2.61 7.49 -1.69
C ARG A 247 1.62 7.60 -0.52
N VAL A 248 0.52 8.34 -0.69
CA VAL A 248 -0.52 8.54 0.35
C VAL A 248 -1.38 7.30 0.45
N ALA A 249 -1.35 6.62 1.60
CA ALA A 249 -2.00 5.33 1.79
C ALA A 249 -3.31 5.42 2.58
N ASP A 250 -3.42 6.39 3.48
CA ASP A 250 -4.64 6.59 4.28
C ASP A 250 -4.83 8.07 4.60
N ILE A 251 -6.10 8.45 4.81
CA ILE A 251 -6.50 9.78 5.26
C ILE A 251 -7.69 9.66 6.19
N ARG A 252 -7.72 10.47 7.25
CA ARG A 252 -8.87 10.63 8.14
C ARG A 252 -9.18 12.11 8.30
N ALA A 253 -10.46 12.41 8.50
CA ALA A 253 -10.96 13.76 8.66
C ALA A 253 -11.69 13.87 10.01
N ALA A 254 -11.35 14.90 10.78
CA ALA A 254 -11.98 15.23 12.05
C ALA A 254 -11.56 16.64 12.47
N ASP A 255 -12.31 17.27 13.36
CA ASP A 255 -11.87 18.47 14.07
C ASP A 255 -10.81 18.08 15.11
N MET A 256 -9.55 18.42 14.83
CA MET A 256 -8.41 17.99 15.66
C MET A 256 -7.91 19.11 16.57
N ASP A 257 -8.18 20.37 16.27
CA ASP A 257 -7.79 21.50 17.13
C ASP A 257 -8.95 22.08 17.97
N GLY A 258 -10.19 21.66 17.71
CA GLY A 258 -11.39 22.03 18.46
C GLY A 258 -12.01 23.35 18.00
N ASP A 259 -11.59 23.90 16.85
CA ASP A 259 -12.13 25.16 16.32
C ASP A 259 -13.43 24.97 15.50
N GLY A 260 -13.86 23.72 15.34
CA GLY A 260 -15.07 23.30 14.68
C GLY A 260 -14.90 23.02 13.19
N ASP A 261 -13.72 23.28 12.61
CA ASP A 261 -13.39 22.91 11.24
C ASP A 261 -12.82 21.51 11.08
N VAL A 262 -12.93 20.98 9.86
CA VAL A 262 -12.53 19.61 9.59
C VAL A 262 -11.09 19.62 9.10
N ASP A 263 -10.21 19.13 9.96
CA ASP A 263 -8.81 18.88 9.66
C ASP A 263 -8.60 17.52 9.00
N LEU A 264 -7.37 17.29 8.50
CA LEU A 264 -6.98 16.01 7.90
C LEU A 264 -5.71 15.45 8.54
N VAL A 265 -5.73 14.15 8.83
CA VAL A 265 -4.55 13.37 9.19
C VAL A 265 -4.21 12.46 8.02
N VAL A 266 -2.97 12.55 7.53
CA VAL A 266 -2.56 11.95 6.26
C VAL A 266 -1.38 11.00 6.50
N ALA A 267 -1.62 9.71 6.24
CA ALA A 267 -0.57 8.68 6.29
C ALA A 267 0.09 8.55 4.92
N VAL A 268 1.33 9.03 4.84
CA VAL A 268 2.17 8.90 3.64
C VAL A 268 3.06 7.68 3.84
N PHE A 269 2.70 6.58 3.18
CA PHE A 269 3.47 5.35 3.22
C PHE A 269 4.85 5.53 2.59
N GLY A 270 4.91 6.24 1.46
CA GLY A 270 6.15 6.43 0.71
C GLY A 270 6.71 5.14 0.12
N TRP A 271 8.00 4.90 0.33
CA TRP A 271 8.68 3.63 0.09
C TRP A 271 9.90 3.53 1.01
N THR A 272 11.11 3.82 0.53
CA THR A 272 12.30 3.79 1.39
C THR A 272 12.64 5.13 2.02
N GLU A 273 12.16 6.24 1.47
CA GLU A 273 12.61 7.59 1.88
C GLU A 273 11.49 8.65 1.95
N ALA A 274 10.36 8.43 1.28
CA ALA A 274 9.33 9.45 1.08
C ALA A 274 8.06 9.23 1.93
N GLY A 275 8.17 8.60 3.10
CA GLY A 275 7.03 8.36 3.99
C GLY A 275 7.06 9.25 5.23
N GLU A 276 5.88 9.67 5.67
CA GLU A 276 5.65 10.73 6.66
C GLU A 276 4.25 10.52 7.28
N LEU A 277 4.04 10.95 8.53
CA LEU A 277 2.71 11.18 9.09
C LEU A 277 2.48 12.69 9.15
N LEU A 278 1.40 13.16 8.52
CA LEU A 278 1.13 14.58 8.38
C LEU A 278 -0.20 14.94 9.04
N TYR A 279 -0.23 16.13 9.64
CA TYR A 279 -1.44 16.79 10.10
C TYR A 279 -1.65 18.05 9.25
N PHE A 280 -2.82 18.17 8.65
CA PHE A 280 -3.24 19.29 7.83
C PHE A 280 -4.36 19.99 8.58
N GLU A 281 -3.99 21.08 9.23
CA GLU A 281 -4.94 21.95 9.88
C GLU A 281 -5.66 22.79 8.85
N ASN A 282 -6.98 22.77 8.87
CA ASN A 282 -7.80 23.54 7.96
C ASN A 282 -7.78 25.01 8.38
N ARG A 283 -7.52 25.89 7.41
CA ARG A 283 -7.52 27.34 7.59
C ARG A 283 -8.33 28.01 6.48
N THR A 284 -9.25 27.25 5.90
CA THR A 284 -10.03 27.66 4.74
C THR A 284 -11.08 28.68 5.14
N ALA A 285 -10.91 29.92 4.69
CA ALA A 285 -11.95 30.95 4.77
C ALA A 285 -12.88 30.95 3.54
N ASP A 286 -12.41 30.44 2.40
CA ASP A 286 -13.13 30.37 1.14
C ASP A 286 -12.87 29.01 0.47
N PHE A 287 -13.88 28.14 0.45
CA PHE A 287 -13.78 26.78 -0.10
C PHE A 287 -13.63 26.73 -1.63
N SER A 288 -13.72 27.86 -2.34
CA SER A 288 -13.26 27.93 -3.73
C SER A 288 -11.72 27.89 -3.84
N ARG A 289 -11.02 28.15 -2.73
CA ARG A 289 -9.56 28.18 -2.62
C ARG A 289 -9.13 27.60 -1.26
N PRO A 290 -9.31 26.29 -1.04
CA PRO A 290 -9.01 25.66 0.24
C PRO A 290 -7.55 25.86 0.64
N GLU A 291 -7.32 26.13 1.93
CA GLU A 291 -6.02 26.38 2.52
C GLU A 291 -5.82 25.50 3.74
N PHE A 292 -4.73 24.71 3.73
CA PHE A 292 -4.36 23.84 4.83
C PHE A 292 -2.94 24.15 5.29
N ARG A 293 -2.76 24.31 6.61
CA ARG A 293 -1.45 24.41 7.23
C ARG A 293 -0.91 23.02 7.54
N ARG A 294 0.11 22.60 6.77
CA ARG A 294 0.74 21.28 6.93
C ARG A 294 1.78 21.25 8.05
N ARG A 295 1.66 20.28 8.96
CA ARG A 295 2.64 19.90 9.99
C ARG A 295 3.05 18.43 9.82
N LYS A 296 4.30 18.11 10.16
CA LYS A 296 4.79 16.71 10.20
C LYS A 296 4.74 16.22 11.62
N LEU A 297 3.98 15.16 11.88
CA LEU A 297 3.92 14.49 13.18
C LEU A 297 5.02 13.44 13.29
N ASP A 298 5.30 12.73 12.21
CA ASP A 298 6.35 11.70 12.15
C ASP A 298 7.02 11.71 10.76
N ARG A 299 8.30 11.34 10.71
CA ARG A 299 9.13 11.31 9.49
C ARG A 299 9.46 9.90 9.02
N ARG A 300 8.99 8.87 9.73
CA ARG A 300 9.20 7.47 9.40
C ARG A 300 8.41 7.09 8.15
N THR A 301 8.99 6.20 7.37
CA THR A 301 8.31 5.55 6.25
C THR A 301 7.26 4.55 6.72
N GLY A 302 6.37 4.15 5.81
CA GLY A 302 5.47 3.04 6.03
C GLY A 302 4.24 3.32 6.89
N ALA A 303 3.94 4.59 7.19
CA ALA A 303 2.65 5.01 7.72
C ALA A 303 1.55 4.57 6.75
N MET A 304 0.72 3.60 7.14
CA MET A 304 -0.18 2.93 6.20
C MET A 304 -1.66 3.04 6.54
N ARG A 305 -2.01 3.19 7.82
CA ARG A 305 -3.39 3.17 8.32
C ARG A 305 -3.51 4.07 9.53
N LEU A 306 -4.65 4.76 9.59
CA LEU A 306 -5.00 5.67 10.66
C LEU A 306 -6.30 5.26 11.31
N GLN A 307 -6.42 5.50 12.61
CA GLN A 307 -7.68 5.53 13.34
C GLN A 307 -7.69 6.75 14.25
N LEU A 308 -8.87 7.34 14.40
CA LEU A 308 -9.10 8.49 15.26
C LEU A 308 -10.03 8.07 16.39
N ALA A 309 -9.67 8.41 17.63
CA ALA A 309 -10.46 8.14 18.82
C ALA A 309 -9.93 8.96 19.99
N ASP A 310 -10.79 9.34 20.93
CA ASP A 310 -10.37 9.81 22.26
C ASP A 310 -9.92 8.59 23.08
N LEU A 311 -8.61 8.45 23.31
CA LEU A 311 -8.00 7.30 23.98
C LEU A 311 -7.90 7.48 25.50
N ASN A 312 -7.79 8.73 25.96
CA ASN A 312 -7.52 9.06 27.36
C ASN A 312 -8.78 9.61 28.09
N GLY A 313 -9.86 9.89 27.37
CA GLY A 313 -11.13 10.38 27.88
C GLY A 313 -11.18 11.88 28.17
N ASP A 314 -10.30 12.68 27.56
CA ASP A 314 -10.25 14.14 27.76
C ASP A 314 -11.16 14.93 26.80
N GLY A 315 -11.81 14.25 25.85
CA GLY A 315 -12.70 14.83 24.85
C GLY A 315 -12.00 15.34 23.60
N LEU A 316 -10.67 15.21 23.49
CA LEU A 316 -9.90 15.52 22.29
C LEU A 316 -9.71 14.26 21.44
N THR A 317 -9.69 14.43 20.12
CA THR A 317 -9.50 13.31 19.20
C THR A 317 -8.01 12.98 19.07
N ASP A 318 -7.59 11.78 19.46
CA ASP A 318 -6.22 11.29 19.28
C ASP A 318 -6.03 10.57 17.95
N ILE A 319 -4.77 10.37 17.57
CA ILE A 319 -4.38 9.66 16.34
C ILE A 319 -3.70 8.34 16.68
N ILE A 320 -4.20 7.24 16.13
CA ILE A 320 -3.52 5.94 16.12
C ILE A 320 -2.99 5.69 14.71
N ALA A 321 -1.67 5.57 14.57
CA ALA A 321 -1.02 5.31 13.30
C ALA A 321 -0.31 3.95 13.30
N LEU A 322 -0.57 3.16 12.26
CA LEU A 322 0.17 1.93 11.96
C LEU A 322 1.33 2.24 11.03
N PHE A 323 2.53 1.93 11.47
CA PHE A 323 3.76 2.00 10.69
C PHE A 323 4.21 0.59 10.28
N SER A 324 4.81 0.49 9.10
CA SER A 324 5.39 -0.73 8.55
C SER A 324 6.69 -0.41 7.84
N GLN A 325 7.24 -1.39 7.12
CA GLN A 325 8.50 -1.24 6.40
C GLN A 325 9.63 -0.88 7.37
N ALA A 326 10.01 -1.87 8.18
CA ALA A 326 11.13 -1.88 9.13
C ALA A 326 10.83 -1.32 10.52
N TYR A 327 9.61 -0.82 10.77
CA TYR A 327 9.18 -0.37 12.10
C TYR A 327 8.18 -1.34 12.73
N GLU A 328 7.13 -1.71 12.00
CA GLU A 328 6.10 -2.66 12.48
C GLU A 328 5.43 -2.23 13.81
N ASP A 329 5.23 -0.91 13.97
CA ASP A 329 4.70 -0.28 15.18
C ASP A 329 3.25 0.18 15.03
N VAL A 330 2.52 0.18 16.15
CA VAL A 330 1.29 0.96 16.33
C VAL A 330 1.59 2.07 17.33
N VAL A 331 1.45 3.32 16.91
CA VAL A 331 1.77 4.51 17.73
C VAL A 331 0.51 5.34 17.92
N ALA A 332 0.25 5.72 19.16
CA ALA A 332 -0.76 6.72 19.50
C ALA A 332 -0.07 8.07 19.66
N PHE A 333 -0.65 9.11 19.06
CA PHE A 333 -0.28 10.51 19.24
C PHE A 333 -1.41 11.16 20.01
N LEU A 334 -1.16 11.51 21.27
CA LEU A 334 -2.18 12.07 22.15
C LEU A 334 -2.34 13.56 21.87
N ASN A 335 -3.57 13.98 21.63
CA ASN A 335 -3.92 15.35 21.36
C ASN A 335 -3.89 16.18 22.64
N GLU A 336 -3.11 17.26 22.65
CA GLU A 336 -2.96 18.17 23.78
C GLU A 336 -3.80 19.46 23.62
N GLY A 337 -4.58 19.55 22.53
CA GLY A 337 -5.36 20.73 22.15
C GLY A 337 -4.61 21.65 21.18
N ASP A 338 -5.36 22.52 20.51
CA ASP A 338 -4.86 23.48 19.51
C ASP A 338 -3.97 22.81 18.42
N GLY A 339 -4.32 21.57 18.07
CA GLY A 339 -3.63 20.76 17.05
C GLY A 339 -2.21 20.31 17.45
N ASN A 340 -1.91 20.23 18.76
CA ASN A 340 -0.65 19.72 19.28
C ASN A 340 -0.76 18.26 19.70
N PHE A 341 0.31 17.50 19.49
CA PHE A 341 0.32 16.06 19.73
C PHE A 341 1.62 15.62 20.40
N SER A 342 1.52 14.68 21.34
CA SER A 342 2.64 14.07 22.07
C SER A 342 2.89 12.60 21.72
#